data_AF-C6JSN9-F1
#
_entry.id   AF-C6JSN9-F1
#
_cell.length_a   1.000
_cell.length_b   1.000
_cell.length_c   1.000
_cell.angle_alpha   90.00
_cell.angle_beta   90.00
_cell.angle_gamma   90.00
#
_symmetry.space_group_name_H-M   'P 1'
#
loop_
_entity.id
_entity.type
_entity.pdbx_description
1 polymer ?
#
loop_
_entity_poly.entity_id
_entity_poly.type
_entity_poly.pdbx_seq_one_letter_code
_entity_poly.pdbx_strand_id
1 'polypeptide(L)'
;MESECFRENSPCENLEGKAFLQVYKGVLNSKVREDSLCTFAKWEPIHGKFRFRHPWGQYQKLGALCRQCASSMEALASCVVVLKKSQYPEANPELCLKLRATCGAMSLHSAKALRGLSLAVRTMTLPCQTNDMSTAAKVASDFRTQLSEDAALLQVMHGAVVASLLSDVVIQIERITESTSKLARLARFTNPERPPSAVVINVED
;
A
#
# COMPACT_ATOMS: atom_id res chain seq x y z
N MET A 1 -2.20 -20.56 -1.54
CA MET A 1 -3.04 -19.35 -1.61
C MET A 1 -2.28 -18.07 -1.97
N GLU A 2 -0.96 -18.10 -2.24
CA GLU A 2 -0.13 -16.88 -2.41
C GLU A 2 0.27 -16.55 -3.87
N SER A 3 -0.11 -17.35 -4.86
CA SER A 3 0.44 -17.28 -6.22
C SER A 3 -0.42 -16.58 -7.28
N GLU A 4 -1.64 -16.16 -6.96
CA GLU A 4 -2.58 -15.65 -7.98
C GLU A 4 -2.54 -14.14 -8.22
N CYS A 5 -1.83 -13.39 -7.38
CA CYS A 5 -1.86 -11.93 -7.47
C CYS A 5 -0.96 -11.37 -8.61
N PHE A 6 -0.05 -12.16 -9.20
CA PHE A 6 0.96 -11.65 -10.14
C PHE A 6 1.37 -12.61 -11.27
N ARG A 7 0.58 -13.64 -11.60
CA ARG A 7 0.92 -14.51 -12.74
C ARG A 7 0.35 -13.94 -14.03
N GLU A 8 1.22 -13.75 -15.02
CA GLU A 8 0.90 -13.34 -16.38
C GLU A 8 0.63 -14.59 -17.25
N ASN A 9 -0.39 -14.49 -18.12
CA ASN A 9 -0.85 -15.41 -19.20
C ASN A 9 -2.00 -16.41 -18.90
N SER A 10 -3.24 -16.02 -19.30
CA SER A 10 -4.18 -16.76 -20.19
C SER A 10 -5.53 -16.00 -20.33
N PRO A 11 -6.37 -16.26 -21.36
CA PRO A 11 -7.35 -15.30 -21.87
C PRO A 11 -8.73 -15.35 -21.18
N CYS A 12 -9.36 -14.17 -21.12
CA CYS A 12 -10.76 -13.90 -20.79
C CYS A 12 -11.31 -14.54 -19.49
N GLU A 13 -10.84 -14.08 -18.33
CA GLU A 13 -11.51 -14.35 -17.07
C GLU A 13 -12.31 -13.15 -16.56
N ASN A 14 -13.55 -13.42 -16.16
CA ASN A 14 -14.50 -12.51 -15.54
C ASN A 14 -13.84 -11.80 -14.34
N LEU A 15 -13.53 -10.51 -14.49
CA LEU A 15 -12.81 -9.70 -13.49
C LEU A 15 -13.65 -9.40 -12.23
N GLU A 16 -14.97 -9.54 -12.32
CA GLU A 16 -15.94 -9.15 -11.29
C GLU A 16 -15.99 -10.15 -10.13
N GLY A 17 -15.58 -11.40 -10.37
CA GLY A 17 -15.48 -12.47 -9.37
C GLY A 17 -14.09 -12.64 -8.73
N LYS A 18 -13.11 -11.79 -9.04
CA LYS A 18 -11.73 -12.01 -8.58
C LYS A 18 -11.56 -11.72 -7.09
N ALA A 19 -10.86 -12.62 -6.40
CA ALA A 19 -10.48 -12.51 -4.98
C ALA A 19 -9.88 -11.13 -4.62
N PHE A 20 -9.17 -10.51 -5.57
CA PHE A 20 -8.59 -9.17 -5.45
C PHE A 20 -9.63 -8.05 -5.19
N LEU A 21 -10.79 -8.06 -5.86
CA LEU A 21 -11.86 -7.07 -5.62
C LEU A 21 -12.50 -7.26 -4.23
N GLN A 22 -12.60 -8.50 -3.77
CA GLN A 22 -13.09 -8.78 -2.41
C GLN A 22 -12.13 -8.26 -1.33
N VAL A 23 -10.82 -8.26 -1.60
CA VAL A 23 -9.80 -7.76 -0.66
C VAL A 23 -9.99 -6.26 -0.36
N TYR A 24 -10.18 -5.40 -1.37
CA TYR A 24 -10.40 -3.96 -1.12
C TYR A 24 -11.68 -3.68 -0.36
N LYS A 25 -12.77 -4.38 -0.70
CA LYS A 25 -14.04 -4.28 0.02
C LYS A 25 -13.88 -4.67 1.48
N GLY A 26 -13.04 -5.67 1.79
CA GLY A 26 -12.71 -6.05 3.16
C GLY A 26 -12.01 -4.93 3.94
N VAL A 27 -11.07 -4.22 3.30
CA VAL A 27 -10.36 -3.06 3.87
C VAL A 27 -11.29 -1.87 4.04
N LEU A 28 -12.11 -1.54 3.03
CA LEU A 28 -13.04 -0.41 3.09
C LEU A 28 -14.05 -0.56 4.24
N ASN A 29 -14.54 -1.78 4.46
CA ASN A 29 -15.48 -2.11 5.53
C ASN A 29 -14.81 -2.43 6.89
N SER A 30 -13.49 -2.25 7.02
CA SER A 30 -12.75 -2.65 8.23
C SER A 30 -12.97 -1.71 9.43
N LYS A 31 -13.39 -0.46 9.18
CA LYS A 31 -13.38 0.63 10.18
C LYS A 31 -14.03 0.25 11.52
N VAL A 32 -15.27 -0.25 11.49
CA VAL A 32 -16.01 -0.57 12.72
C VAL A 32 -15.29 -1.66 13.52
N ARG A 33 -14.79 -2.71 12.86
CA ARG A 33 -14.03 -3.77 13.51
C ARG A 33 -12.73 -3.25 14.11
N GLU A 34 -11.97 -2.46 13.37
CA GLU A 34 -10.73 -1.86 13.84
C GLU A 34 -10.93 -0.93 15.03
N ASP A 35 -11.98 -0.09 15.01
CA ASP A 35 -12.29 0.84 16.09
C ASP A 35 -12.71 0.09 17.38
N SER A 36 -13.52 -0.96 17.24
CA SER A 36 -13.86 -1.86 18.34
C SER A 36 -12.62 -2.55 18.92
N LEU A 37 -11.77 -3.15 18.07
CA LEU A 37 -10.52 -3.80 18.49
C LEU A 37 -9.58 -2.82 19.20
N CYS A 38 -9.42 -1.60 18.69
CA CYS A 38 -8.62 -0.57 19.34
C CYS A 38 -9.19 -0.19 20.73
N THR A 39 -10.52 -0.19 20.87
CA THR A 39 -11.17 0.10 22.14
C THR A 39 -10.92 -1.01 23.15
N PHE A 40 -11.03 -2.28 22.75
CA PHE A 40 -10.71 -3.42 23.61
C PHE A 40 -9.22 -3.44 23.99
N ALA A 41 -8.33 -3.22 23.03
CA ALA A 41 -6.89 -3.25 23.24
C ALA A 41 -6.39 -2.20 24.24
N LYS A 42 -7.10 -1.06 24.38
CA LYS A 42 -6.78 -0.04 25.41
C LYS A 42 -6.99 -0.53 26.84
N TRP A 43 -7.84 -1.54 27.04
CA TRP A 43 -8.12 -2.13 28.34
C TRP A 43 -7.22 -3.32 28.68
N GLU A 44 -6.42 -3.80 27.71
CA GLU A 44 -5.56 -4.94 27.94
C GLU A 44 -4.43 -4.59 28.92
N PRO A 45 -4.15 -5.45 29.91
CA PRO A 45 -2.96 -5.32 30.73
C PRO A 45 -1.70 -5.48 29.86
N ILE A 46 -0.55 -5.11 30.41
CA ILE A 46 0.74 -5.26 29.72
C ILE A 46 0.99 -6.75 29.43
N HIS A 47 1.25 -7.10 28.17
CA HIS A 47 1.58 -8.48 27.78
C HIS A 47 2.43 -8.53 26.51
N GLY A 48 3.26 -9.57 26.42
CA GLY A 48 4.05 -9.88 25.22
C GLY A 48 4.83 -8.68 24.67
N LYS A 49 4.50 -8.26 23.45
CA LYS A 49 5.13 -7.13 22.74
C LYS A 49 4.45 -5.78 23.03
N PHE A 50 3.32 -5.78 23.73
CA PHE A 50 2.50 -4.61 24.01
C PHE A 50 2.85 -4.06 25.39
N ARG A 51 3.36 -2.81 25.43
CA ARG A 51 3.88 -2.19 26.65
C ARG A 51 2.85 -1.26 27.29
N PHE A 52 3.16 -0.79 28.50
CA PHE A 52 2.39 0.27 29.14
C PHE A 52 2.27 1.49 28.22
N ARG A 53 1.05 2.04 28.10
CA ARG A 53 0.72 3.16 27.20
C ARG A 53 1.05 2.88 25.72
N HIS A 54 0.76 1.66 25.26
CA HIS A 54 0.90 1.30 23.84
C HIS A 54 0.12 2.26 22.94
N PRO A 55 0.66 2.70 21.78
CA PRO A 55 0.07 3.76 20.98
C PRO A 55 -1.07 3.26 20.07
N TRP A 56 -2.12 2.67 20.66
CA TRP A 56 -3.27 2.08 19.95
C TRP A 56 -3.90 3.03 18.91
N GLY A 57 -3.98 4.33 19.22
CA GLY A 57 -4.53 5.33 18.30
C GLY A 57 -3.74 5.51 17.00
N GLN A 58 -2.47 5.09 16.93
CA GLN A 58 -1.70 5.12 15.69
C GLN A 58 -2.14 4.03 14.72
N TYR A 59 -2.67 2.89 15.20
CA TYR A 59 -3.23 1.85 14.34
C TYR A 59 -4.51 2.33 13.65
N GLN A 60 -5.36 3.10 14.33
CA GLN A 60 -6.56 3.70 13.71
C GLN A 60 -6.19 4.71 12.61
N LYS A 61 -5.15 5.52 12.84
CA LYS A 61 -4.61 6.46 11.84
C LYS A 61 -4.06 5.71 10.62
N LEU A 62 -3.29 4.66 10.86
CA LEU A 62 -2.77 3.79 9.81
C LEU A 62 -3.92 3.15 9.01
N GLY A 63 -4.93 2.59 9.70
CA GLY A 63 -6.11 2.01 9.06
C GLY A 63 -6.90 3.02 8.21
N ALA A 64 -6.98 4.29 8.63
CA ALA A 64 -7.60 5.34 7.81
C ALA A 64 -6.85 5.59 6.50
N LEU A 65 -5.52 5.64 6.53
CA LEU A 65 -4.69 5.75 5.33
C LEU A 65 -4.82 4.50 4.43
N CYS A 66 -4.86 3.30 5.02
CA CYS A 66 -5.07 2.06 4.28
C CYS A 66 -6.43 2.06 3.55
N ARG A 67 -7.49 2.56 4.17
CA ARG A 67 -8.81 2.72 3.53
C ARG A 67 -8.79 3.75 2.41
N GLN A 68 -8.10 4.88 2.59
CA GLN A 68 -7.92 5.87 1.52
C GLN A 68 -7.22 5.24 0.31
N CYS A 69 -6.14 4.48 0.54
CA CYS A 69 -5.45 3.74 -0.50
C CYS A 69 -6.36 2.70 -1.17
N ALA A 70 -7.13 1.93 -0.39
CA ALA A 70 -8.05 0.93 -0.92
C ALA A 70 -9.16 1.54 -1.81
N SER A 71 -9.65 2.73 -1.47
CA SER A 71 -10.62 3.46 -2.29
C SER A 71 -10.03 3.87 -3.64
N SER A 72 -8.80 4.39 -3.66
CA SER A 72 -8.08 4.68 -4.92
C SER A 72 -7.84 3.42 -5.75
N MET A 73 -7.54 2.28 -5.11
CA MET A 73 -7.36 1.00 -5.80
C MET A 73 -8.67 0.43 -6.37
N GLU A 74 -9.80 0.63 -5.69
CA GLU A 74 -11.14 0.27 -6.22
C GLU A 74 -11.50 1.10 -7.45
N ALA A 75 -11.23 2.41 -7.42
CA ALA A 75 -11.40 3.29 -8.58
C ALA A 75 -10.51 2.84 -9.75
N LEU A 76 -9.23 2.54 -9.48
CA LEU A 76 -8.28 2.05 -10.48
C LEU A 76 -8.76 0.73 -11.10
N ALA A 77 -9.21 -0.22 -10.28
CA ALA A 77 -9.74 -1.50 -10.76
C ALA A 77 -10.97 -1.31 -11.65
N SER A 78 -11.88 -0.40 -11.27
CA SER A 78 -13.06 -0.05 -12.06
C SER A 78 -12.67 0.55 -13.41
N CYS A 79 -11.71 1.48 -13.44
CA CYS A 79 -11.19 2.08 -14.67
C CYS A 79 -10.56 1.03 -15.60
N VAL A 80 -9.77 0.09 -15.07
CA VAL A 80 -9.16 -0.99 -15.85
C VAL A 80 -10.21 -1.93 -16.47
N VAL A 81 -11.30 -2.23 -15.75
CA VAL A 81 -12.40 -3.04 -16.28
C VAL A 81 -13.10 -2.31 -17.44
N VAL A 82 -13.37 -1.00 -17.30
CA VAL A 82 -13.99 -0.18 -18.35
C VAL A 82 -13.09 -0.13 -19.58
N LEU A 83 -11.79 0.14 -19.39
CA LEU A 83 -10.77 0.14 -20.44
C LEU A 83 -10.74 -1.15 -21.26
N LYS A 84 -10.79 -2.30 -20.57
CA LYS A 84 -10.75 -3.60 -21.23
C LYS A 84 -12.00 -3.86 -22.09
N LYS A 85 -13.14 -3.27 -21.72
CA LYS A 85 -14.41 -3.39 -22.46
C LYS A 85 -14.46 -2.41 -23.65
N SER A 86 -13.81 -1.26 -23.54
CA SER A 86 -13.76 -0.26 -24.61
C SER A 86 -12.68 -0.62 -25.63
N GLN A 87 -13.07 -1.06 -26.82
CA GLN A 87 -12.17 -1.46 -27.90
C GLN A 87 -11.64 -0.20 -28.64
N TYR A 88 -10.88 0.65 -27.94
CA TYR A 88 -10.32 1.87 -28.54
C TYR A 88 -9.02 1.57 -29.29
N PRO A 89 -8.86 2.05 -30.54
CA PRO A 89 -7.58 2.03 -31.23
C PRO A 89 -6.56 2.87 -30.46
N GLU A 90 -5.35 2.35 -30.32
CA GLU A 90 -4.26 3.02 -29.60
C GLU A 90 -3.73 4.16 -30.49
N ALA A 91 -4.16 5.40 -30.21
CA ALA A 91 -3.84 6.57 -31.04
C ALA A 91 -2.33 6.92 -31.06
N ASN A 92 -1.57 6.47 -30.05
CA ASN A 92 -0.12 6.64 -29.96
C ASN A 92 0.55 5.44 -29.24
N PRO A 93 1.09 4.46 -29.99
CA PRO A 93 1.63 3.23 -29.41
C PRO A 93 2.90 3.46 -28.56
N GLU A 94 3.76 4.41 -28.93
CA GLU A 94 4.98 4.72 -28.16
C GLU A 94 4.66 5.31 -26.79
N LEU A 95 3.72 6.27 -26.76
CA LEU A 95 3.25 6.86 -25.51
C LEU A 95 2.61 5.79 -24.62
N CYS A 96 1.77 4.94 -25.20
CA CYS A 96 1.12 3.87 -24.45
C CYS A 96 2.10 2.83 -23.89
N LEU A 97 3.17 2.50 -24.63
CA LEU A 97 4.26 1.65 -24.12
C LEU A 97 4.97 2.29 -22.93
N LYS A 98 5.30 3.59 -23.03
CA LYS A 98 5.92 4.35 -21.93
C LYS A 98 5.01 4.38 -20.69
N LEU A 99 3.72 4.66 -20.89
CA LEU A 99 2.73 4.70 -19.82
C LEU A 99 2.58 3.33 -19.15
N ARG A 100 2.50 2.25 -19.94
CA ARG A 100 2.42 0.88 -19.44
C ARG A 100 3.67 0.50 -18.63
N ALA A 101 4.86 0.84 -19.13
CA ALA A 101 6.11 0.58 -18.44
C ALA A 101 6.19 1.30 -17.09
N THR A 102 5.91 2.61 -17.06
CA THR A 102 5.90 3.42 -15.83
C THR A 102 4.85 2.92 -14.83
N CYS A 103 3.62 2.63 -15.30
CA CYS A 103 2.56 2.09 -14.46
C CYS A 103 2.90 0.69 -13.91
N GLY A 104 3.51 -0.17 -14.72
CA GLY A 104 3.97 -1.49 -14.29
C GLY A 104 5.02 -1.40 -13.18
N ALA A 105 6.01 -0.51 -13.34
CA ALA A 105 7.04 -0.27 -12.33
C ALA A 105 6.44 0.27 -11.01
N MET A 106 5.58 1.29 -11.08
CA MET A 106 4.91 1.85 -9.90
C MET A 106 4.04 0.82 -9.17
N SER A 107 3.30 -0.02 -9.91
CA SER A 107 2.46 -1.07 -9.34
C SER A 107 3.29 -2.14 -8.63
N LEU A 108 4.37 -2.60 -9.26
CA LEU A 108 5.27 -3.59 -8.66
C LEU A 108 5.93 -3.05 -7.39
N HIS A 109 6.40 -1.80 -7.44
CA HIS A 109 7.04 -1.16 -6.30
C HIS A 109 6.05 -0.97 -5.13
N SER A 110 4.85 -0.49 -5.44
CA SER A 110 3.74 -0.34 -4.49
C SER A 110 3.40 -1.66 -3.79
N ALA A 111 3.29 -2.75 -4.55
CA ALA A 111 2.99 -4.07 -4.01
C ALA A 111 4.09 -4.59 -3.07
N LYS A 112 5.37 -4.39 -3.44
CA LYS A 112 6.51 -4.75 -2.58
C LYS A 112 6.50 -3.93 -1.28
N ALA A 113 6.29 -2.63 -1.37
CA ALA A 113 6.22 -1.74 -0.21
C ALA A 113 5.10 -2.14 0.76
N LEU A 114 3.87 -2.30 0.25
CA LEU A 114 2.73 -2.71 1.08
C LEU A 114 2.94 -4.06 1.75
N ARG A 115 3.54 -5.04 1.05
CA ARG A 115 3.91 -6.34 1.65
C ARG A 115 4.92 -6.18 2.78
N GLY A 116 5.97 -5.38 2.56
CA GLY A 116 6.99 -5.10 3.57
C GLY A 116 6.42 -4.43 4.81
N LEU A 117 5.57 -3.40 4.64
CA LEU A 117 4.90 -2.69 5.73
C LEU A 117 3.94 -3.61 6.50
N SER A 118 3.13 -4.41 5.78
CA SER A 118 2.24 -5.40 6.39
C SER A 118 3.02 -6.41 7.22
N LEU A 119 4.15 -6.91 6.70
CA LEU A 119 5.00 -7.83 7.44
C LEU A 119 5.52 -7.16 8.72
N ALA A 120 6.10 -5.95 8.60
CA ALA A 120 6.67 -5.19 9.70
C ALA A 120 5.65 -4.94 10.83
N VAL A 121 4.42 -4.52 10.49
CA VAL A 121 3.35 -4.31 11.49
C VAL A 121 2.94 -5.62 12.15
N ARG A 122 2.78 -6.70 11.37
CA ARG A 122 2.39 -8.02 11.88
C ARG A 122 3.42 -8.62 12.83
N THR A 123 4.70 -8.48 12.51
CA THR A 123 5.80 -9.02 13.33
C THR A 123 6.26 -8.04 14.42
N MET A 124 5.77 -6.79 14.40
CA MET A 124 6.25 -5.67 15.20
C MET A 124 7.75 -5.44 15.07
N THR A 125 8.25 -5.55 13.85
CA THR A 125 9.65 -5.30 13.51
C THR A 125 9.77 -3.98 12.77
N LEU A 126 10.93 -3.33 12.89
CA LEU A 126 11.18 -2.10 12.15
C LEU A 126 10.93 -2.31 10.65
N PRO A 127 10.15 -1.43 9.99
CA PRO A 127 10.05 -1.46 8.55
C PRO A 127 11.43 -1.17 7.97
N CYS A 128 11.81 -1.92 6.92
CA CYS A 128 13.03 -1.62 6.18
C CYS A 128 12.92 -0.19 5.66
N GLN A 129 13.79 0.72 6.08
CA GLN A 129 13.81 2.09 5.58
C GLN A 129 14.31 2.03 4.14
N THR A 130 13.40 2.10 3.18
CA THR A 130 13.76 2.20 1.78
C THR A 130 13.60 3.66 1.34
N ASN A 131 14.71 4.32 1.02
CA ASN A 131 14.71 5.62 0.32
C ASN A 131 13.92 5.57 -1.01
N ASP A 132 13.66 4.34 -1.47
CA ASP A 132 12.91 3.98 -2.65
C ASP A 132 11.48 4.52 -2.65
N MET A 133 10.78 4.60 -1.49
CA MET A 133 9.37 5.02 -1.48
C MET A 133 9.19 6.52 -1.74
N SER A 134 10.04 7.36 -1.13
CA SER A 134 10.01 8.80 -1.38
C SER A 134 10.45 9.15 -2.80
N THR A 135 11.44 8.40 -3.32
CA THR A 135 11.85 8.50 -4.72
C THR A 135 10.70 8.12 -5.67
N ALA A 136 10.00 7.02 -5.39
CA ALA A 136 8.87 6.58 -6.19
C ALA A 136 7.68 7.54 -6.11
N ALA A 137 7.43 8.15 -4.95
CA ALA A 137 6.39 9.17 -4.81
C ALA A 137 6.72 10.44 -5.59
N LYS A 138 7.99 10.86 -5.60
CA LYS A 138 8.45 11.96 -6.45
C LYS A 138 8.23 11.64 -7.94
N VAL A 139 8.66 10.46 -8.39
CA VAL A 139 8.43 10.00 -9.77
C VAL A 139 6.94 9.96 -10.11
N ALA A 140 6.09 9.48 -9.20
CA ALA A 140 4.65 9.45 -9.40
C ALA A 140 4.04 10.86 -9.48
N SER A 141 4.56 11.81 -8.70
CA SER A 141 4.14 13.22 -8.73
C SER A 141 4.55 13.91 -10.04
N ASP A 142 5.80 13.73 -10.47
CA ASP A 142 6.33 14.28 -11.72
C ASP A 142 5.61 13.66 -12.94
N PHE A 143 5.31 12.36 -12.87
CA PHE A 143 4.53 11.69 -13.90
C PHE A 143 3.10 12.25 -13.96
N ARG A 144 2.47 12.49 -12.81
CA ARG A 144 1.12 13.07 -12.75
C ARG A 144 1.07 14.50 -13.30
N THR A 145 2.09 15.33 -13.08
CA THR A 145 2.15 16.66 -13.70
C THR A 145 2.35 16.57 -15.21
N GLN A 146 3.24 15.70 -15.69
CA GLN A 146 3.41 15.44 -17.13
C GLN A 146 2.09 15.02 -17.81
N LEU A 147 1.30 14.15 -17.18
CA LEU A 147 -0.02 13.74 -17.70
C LEU A 147 -1.02 14.90 -17.76
N SER A 148 -0.92 15.88 -16.86
CA SER A 148 -1.82 17.03 -16.81
C SER A 148 -1.48 18.09 -17.86
N GLU A 149 -0.23 18.16 -18.31
CA GLU A 149 0.27 19.18 -19.24
C GLU A 149 0.21 18.71 -20.71
N ASP A 150 0.19 17.40 -20.95
CA ASP A 150 0.22 16.83 -22.30
C ASP A 150 -1.19 16.68 -22.91
N ALA A 151 -1.52 17.59 -23.83
CA ALA A 151 -2.80 17.61 -24.56
C ALA A 151 -3.02 16.39 -25.47
N ALA A 152 -1.97 15.70 -25.92
CA ALA A 152 -2.09 14.45 -26.68
C ALA A 152 -2.45 13.27 -25.77
N LEU A 153 -2.05 13.35 -24.50
CA LEU A 153 -2.34 12.37 -23.46
C LEU A 153 -3.80 12.42 -22.99
N LEU A 154 -4.42 13.60 -23.05
CA LEU A 154 -5.87 13.80 -22.89
C LEU A 154 -6.69 13.07 -23.97
N GLN A 155 -6.15 12.84 -25.18
CA GLN A 155 -6.81 12.01 -26.19
C GLN A 155 -6.77 10.51 -25.84
N VAL A 156 -5.83 10.09 -24.99
CA VAL A 156 -5.78 8.75 -24.35
C VAL A 156 -6.43 8.83 -22.96
N MET A 157 -7.61 9.46 -22.88
CA MET A 157 -8.30 9.83 -21.65
C MET A 157 -8.31 8.73 -20.58
N HIS A 158 -8.62 7.49 -20.96
CA HIS A 158 -8.66 6.38 -20.01
C HIS A 158 -7.27 5.94 -19.50
N GLY A 159 -6.23 6.00 -20.34
CA GLY A 159 -4.85 5.71 -19.94
C GLY A 159 -4.31 6.75 -18.96
N ALA A 160 -4.61 8.03 -19.22
CA ALA A 160 -4.29 9.13 -18.31
C ALA A 160 -4.96 8.95 -16.94
N VAL A 161 -6.26 8.62 -16.91
CA VAL A 161 -7.00 8.37 -15.65
C VAL A 161 -6.38 7.22 -14.85
N VAL A 162 -6.05 6.10 -15.50
CA VAL A 162 -5.37 4.97 -14.83
C VAL A 162 -4.03 5.39 -14.25
N ALA A 163 -3.25 6.15 -15.01
CA ALA A 163 -1.95 6.64 -14.60
C ALA A 163 -2.04 7.62 -13.41
N SER A 164 -2.99 8.55 -13.42
CA SER A 164 -3.24 9.49 -12.31
C SER A 164 -3.69 8.77 -11.03
N LEU A 165 -4.63 7.82 -11.13
CA LEU A 165 -5.08 7.02 -9.98
C LEU A 165 -3.95 6.19 -9.39
N LEU A 166 -3.08 5.63 -10.24
CA LEU A 166 -1.91 4.89 -9.78
C LEU A 166 -0.89 5.80 -9.09
N SER A 167 -0.66 7.01 -9.61
CA SER A 167 0.16 8.01 -8.92
C SER A 167 -0.40 8.36 -7.53
N ASP A 168 -1.72 8.52 -7.41
CA ASP A 168 -2.37 8.76 -6.12
C ASP A 168 -2.18 7.58 -5.16
N VAL A 169 -2.27 6.34 -5.64
CA VAL A 169 -1.97 5.13 -4.85
C VAL A 169 -0.54 5.17 -4.32
N VAL A 170 0.45 5.48 -5.16
CA VAL A 170 1.87 5.57 -4.75
C VAL A 170 2.05 6.60 -3.63
N ILE A 171 1.41 7.77 -3.75
CA ILE A 171 1.47 8.83 -2.74
C ILE A 171 0.80 8.40 -1.44
N GLN A 172 -0.33 7.69 -1.50
CA GLN A 172 -0.94 7.15 -0.28
C GLN A 172 -0.03 6.12 0.40
N ILE A 173 0.68 5.28 -0.36
CA ILE A 173 1.61 4.30 0.19
C ILE A 173 2.80 4.97 0.88
N GLU A 174 3.29 6.10 0.36
CA GLU A 174 4.30 6.91 1.05
C GLU A 174 3.77 7.38 2.42
N ARG A 175 2.55 7.92 2.47
CA ARG A 175 1.92 8.33 3.74
C ARG A 175 1.71 7.15 4.70
N ILE A 176 1.36 5.97 4.20
CA ILE A 176 1.28 4.73 4.99
C ILE A 176 2.67 4.35 5.53
N THR A 177 3.73 4.50 4.72
CA THR A 177 5.12 4.24 5.12
C THR A 177 5.54 5.15 6.27
N GLU A 178 5.27 6.44 6.16
CA GLU A 178 5.54 7.42 7.22
C GLU A 178 4.76 7.12 8.50
N SER A 179 3.46 6.83 8.38
CA SER A 179 2.60 6.49 9.51
C SER A 179 3.04 5.18 10.18
N THR A 180 3.47 4.19 9.41
CA THR A 180 4.01 2.92 9.92
C THR A 180 5.33 3.15 10.66
N SER A 181 6.21 3.98 10.11
CA SER A 181 7.48 4.35 10.75
C SER A 181 7.26 5.09 12.08
N LYS A 182 6.27 6.00 12.11
CA LYS A 182 5.84 6.68 13.34
C LYS A 182 5.27 5.70 14.37
N LEU A 183 4.41 4.77 13.95
CA LEU A 183 3.89 3.72 14.81
C LEU A 183 5.03 2.87 15.36
N ALA A 184 5.93 2.38 14.51
CA ALA A 184 7.05 1.53 14.88
C ALA A 184 7.94 2.19 15.95
N ARG A 185 8.22 3.50 15.79
CA ARG A 185 8.97 4.29 16.77
C ARG A 185 8.25 4.40 18.11
N LEU A 186 6.96 4.73 18.10
CA LEU A 186 6.18 4.91 19.33
C LEU A 186 5.92 3.58 20.06
N ALA A 187 5.70 2.51 19.30
CA ALA A 187 5.44 1.16 19.80
C ALA A 187 6.72 0.37 20.11
N ARG A 188 7.91 0.95 19.83
CA ARG A 188 9.23 0.33 20.05
C ARG A 188 9.36 -1.03 19.35
N PHE A 189 9.03 -1.07 18.06
CA PHE A 189 9.22 -2.25 17.23
C PHE A 189 10.69 -2.72 17.27
N THR A 190 10.90 -4.02 17.23
CA THR A 190 12.23 -4.64 17.39
C THR A 190 12.98 -4.69 16.07
N ASN A 191 14.30 -4.52 16.13
CA ASN A 191 15.14 -4.80 14.97
C ASN A 191 15.36 -6.32 14.87
N PRO A 192 15.01 -6.99 13.76
CA PRO A 192 15.24 -8.43 13.60
C PRO A 192 16.72 -8.83 13.69
N GLU A 193 17.67 -7.91 13.47
CA GLU A 193 19.11 -8.17 13.49
C GLU A 193 19.80 -7.89 14.84
N ARG A 194 19.09 -7.31 15.82
CA ARG A 194 19.61 -7.17 17.20
C ARG A 194 18.72 -7.94 18.17
N PRO A 195 19.12 -9.14 18.63
CA PRO A 195 18.45 -9.76 19.76
C PRO A 195 18.56 -8.82 20.99
N PRO A 196 17.59 -8.86 21.92
CA PRO A 196 17.67 -8.07 23.14
C PRO A 196 18.96 -8.43 23.88
N SER A 197 19.76 -7.44 24.27
CA SER A 197 20.89 -7.66 25.16
C SER A 197 20.36 -8.35 26.42
N ALA A 198 20.71 -9.62 26.61
CA ALA A 198 20.50 -10.29 27.88
C ALA A 198 21.22 -9.45 28.94
N VAL A 199 20.47 -8.85 29.86
CA VAL A 199 21.05 -8.24 31.05
C VAL A 199 21.57 -9.41 31.88
N VAL A 200 22.86 -9.70 31.72
CA VAL A 200 23.58 -10.62 32.61
C VAL A 200 23.69 -9.90 33.94
N ILE A 201 22.84 -10.28 34.88
CA ILE A 201 22.99 -9.88 36.29
C ILE A 201 24.08 -10.82 36.84
N ASN A 202 25.32 -10.35 36.86
CA ASN A 202 26.36 -11.01 37.66
C ASN A 202 26.03 -10.73 39.12
N VAL A 203 25.54 -11.75 39.82
CA VAL A 203 25.56 -11.79 41.27
C VAL A 203 26.92 -12.39 41.62
N GLU A 204 27.83 -11.56 42.11
CA GLU A 204 29.05 -12.00 42.76
C GLU A 204 28.68 -12.41 44.20
N ASP A 205 28.98 -13.67 44.55
CA ASP A 205 28.88 -14.23 45.90
C ASP A 205 30.01 -13.69 46.82
#